data_AF-A0A2V9UL81-F1
#
_entry.id   AF-A0A2V9UL81-F1
#
_cell.length_a   1.000
_cell.length_b   1.000
_cell.length_c   1.000
_cell.angle_alpha   90.00
_cell.angle_beta   90.00
_cell.angle_gamma   90.00
#
_symmetry.space_group_name_H-M   'P 1'
#
loop_
_entity.id
_entity.type
_entity.pdbx_description
1 polymer ?
#
loop_
_entity_poly.entity_id
_entity_poly.type
_entity_poly.pdbx_seq_one_letter_code
_entity_poly.pdbx_strand_id
1 'polypeptide(L)'
;MSGVIIPTPARSFVIDTRAGFASPTLHSRLDDLRAMVRSLLTELESLGLPVELEPEGKLNLDDELKRYEIGLIRAALDKADGSQTRAARMLGVKVTTLNTKIKRYQIMRRKW
;
A
#
# COMPACT_ATOMS: atom_id res chain seq x y z
N MET A 1 10.25 58.79 9.09
CA MET A 1 10.96 57.49 9.05
C MET A 1 9.95 56.40 9.37
N SER A 2 10.07 55.24 8.70
CA SER A 2 9.64 53.88 9.11
C SER A 2 8.26 53.68 9.77
N GLY A 3 7.41 52.72 9.37
CA GLY A 3 7.51 51.70 8.33
C GLY A 3 6.26 50.80 8.36
N VAL A 4 5.95 50.11 7.26
CA VAL A 4 4.75 49.24 7.17
C VAL A 4 5.01 47.87 7.78
N ILE A 5 4.10 47.37 8.62
CA ILE A 5 4.02 45.95 9.00
C ILE A 5 2.55 45.50 8.96
N ILE A 6 2.26 44.52 8.10
CA ILE A 6 1.08 43.64 8.07
C ILE A 6 1.68 42.25 7.82
N PRO A 7 1.43 41.18 8.62
CA PRO A 7 0.22 40.33 8.53
C PRO A 7 -0.14 39.66 9.89
N THR A 8 -1.02 38.65 10.08
CA THR A 8 -2.00 37.88 9.26
C THR A 8 -3.09 37.36 10.23
N PRO A 9 -4.36 37.12 9.83
CA PRO A 9 -5.28 36.35 10.68
C PRO A 9 -4.88 34.87 10.74
N ALA A 10 -4.58 34.36 11.92
CA ALA A 10 -4.37 32.93 12.15
C ALA A 10 -5.72 32.19 12.15
N ARG A 11 -5.97 31.35 11.15
CA ARG A 11 -7.05 30.35 11.14
C ARG A 11 -6.43 28.97 11.34
N SER A 12 -6.73 28.33 12.48
CA SER A 12 -6.37 26.94 12.73
C SER A 12 -7.20 26.02 11.83
N PHE A 13 -6.53 25.30 10.92
CA PHE A 13 -7.16 24.25 10.13
C PHE A 13 -7.01 22.92 10.86
N VAL A 14 -8.14 22.37 11.32
CA VAL A 14 -8.18 21.07 12.00
C VAL A 14 -8.39 19.99 10.94
N ILE A 15 -7.39 19.13 10.72
CA ILE A 15 -7.50 18.01 9.76
C ILE A 15 -8.10 16.81 10.50
N ASP A 16 -9.40 16.59 10.33
CA ASP A 16 -10.01 15.31 10.70
C ASP A 16 -9.45 14.20 9.78
N THR A 17 -9.14 13.06 10.37
CA THR A 17 -8.40 11.96 9.74
C THR A 17 -9.20 10.66 9.91
N ARG A 18 -10.17 10.41 9.03
CA ARG A 18 -10.80 9.10 8.82
C ARG A 18 -11.48 8.99 7.45
N ALA A 19 -11.34 7.80 6.85
CA ALA A 19 -11.92 7.39 5.56
C ALA A 19 -11.51 8.25 4.34
N GLY A 20 -10.60 7.72 3.52
CA GLY A 20 -10.33 8.26 2.19
C GLY A 20 -11.53 8.05 1.28
N PHE A 21 -12.37 9.08 1.13
CA PHE A 21 -13.35 9.15 0.06
C PHE A 21 -12.61 9.23 -1.28
N ALA A 22 -12.41 8.08 -1.92
CA ALA A 22 -12.23 8.07 -3.36
C ALA A 22 -13.47 8.76 -3.95
N SER A 23 -13.28 9.92 -4.59
CA SER A 23 -14.39 10.66 -5.19
C SER A 23 -15.19 9.70 -6.08
N PRO A 24 -16.54 9.64 -5.99
CA PRO A 24 -17.34 8.76 -6.83
C PRO A 24 -17.02 8.93 -8.33
N THR A 25 -16.69 10.17 -8.72
CA THR A 25 -16.24 10.54 -10.07
C THR A 25 -14.88 9.99 -10.48
N LEU A 26 -13.98 9.68 -9.55
CA LEU A 26 -12.70 9.02 -9.86
C LEU A 26 -12.90 7.52 -10.07
N HIS A 27 -13.79 6.89 -9.29
CA HIS A 27 -14.11 5.47 -9.48
C HIS A 27 -14.79 5.26 -10.83
N SER A 28 -15.84 6.05 -11.13
CA SER A 28 -16.51 5.98 -12.44
C SER A 28 -15.54 6.22 -13.60
N ARG A 29 -14.68 7.26 -13.52
CA ARG A 29 -13.66 7.53 -14.57
C ARG A 29 -12.64 6.40 -14.74
N LEU A 30 -12.29 5.68 -13.67
CA LEU A 30 -11.42 4.51 -13.76
C LEU A 30 -12.14 3.34 -14.44
N ASP A 31 -13.43 3.17 -14.20
CA ASP A 31 -14.25 2.12 -14.82
C ASP A 31 -14.54 2.43 -16.30
N ASP A 32 -14.83 3.69 -16.63
CA ASP A 32 -14.92 4.20 -18.01
C ASP A 32 -13.59 3.95 -18.77
N LEU A 33 -12.45 4.26 -18.14
CA LEU A 33 -11.13 4.03 -18.73
C LEU A 33 -10.83 2.54 -18.95
N ARG A 34 -11.20 1.67 -17.98
CA ARG A 34 -11.08 0.22 -18.14
C ARG A 34 -11.94 -0.31 -19.28
N ALA A 35 -13.16 0.20 -19.44
CA ALA A 35 -14.05 -0.18 -20.54
C ALA A 35 -13.46 0.22 -21.91
N MET A 36 -12.94 1.45 -22.03
CA MET A 36 -12.26 1.91 -23.24
C MET A 36 -11.01 1.08 -23.57
N VAL A 37 -10.15 0.81 -22.57
CA VAL A 37 -8.96 -0.03 -22.77
C VAL A 37 -9.33 -1.44 -23.24
N ARG A 38 -10.35 -2.07 -22.64
CA ARG A 38 -10.85 -3.39 -23.09
C ARG A 38 -11.34 -3.37 -24.53
N SER A 39 -12.10 -2.33 -24.93
CA SER A 39 -12.58 -2.18 -26.31
C SER A 39 -11.43 -2.08 -27.31
N LEU A 40 -10.41 -1.28 -27.01
CA LEU A 40 -9.22 -1.11 -27.86
C LEU A 40 -8.41 -2.40 -28.00
N LEU A 41 -8.34 -3.23 -26.94
CA LEU A 41 -7.63 -4.51 -26.99
C LEU A 41 -8.31 -5.51 -27.93
N THR A 42 -9.64 -5.65 -27.84
CA THR A 42 -10.42 -6.47 -28.78
C THR A 42 -10.30 -5.97 -30.23
N GLU A 43 -10.21 -4.66 -30.44
CA GLU A 43 -9.98 -4.09 -31.76
C GLU A 43 -8.57 -4.43 -32.29
N LEU A 44 -7.52 -4.33 -31.46
CA LEU A 44 -6.15 -4.72 -31.84
C LEU A 44 -6.01 -6.23 -32.10
N GLU A 45 -6.67 -7.08 -31.31
CA GLU A 45 -6.80 -8.52 -31.57
C GLU A 45 -7.47 -8.77 -32.94
N SER A 46 -8.53 -8.04 -33.28
CA SER A 46 -9.22 -8.17 -34.58
C SER A 46 -8.35 -7.76 -35.78
N LEU A 47 -7.37 -6.87 -35.56
CA LEU A 47 -6.37 -6.45 -36.55
C LEU A 47 -5.21 -7.44 -36.69
N GLY A 48 -5.22 -8.56 -35.96
CA GLY A 48 -4.15 -9.56 -35.96
C GLY A 48 -2.85 -9.07 -35.31
N LEU A 49 -2.91 -8.00 -34.50
CA LEU A 49 -1.80 -7.55 -33.67
C LEU A 49 -1.89 -8.31 -32.33
N PRO A 50 -1.01 -9.28 -32.05
CA PRO A 50 -1.02 -9.97 -30.77
C PRO A 50 -0.60 -9.01 -29.66
N VAL A 51 -1.59 -8.42 -28.97
CA VAL A 51 -1.35 -7.61 -27.78
C VAL A 51 -1.31 -8.54 -26.58
N GLU A 52 -0.12 -9.03 -26.27
CA GLU A 52 0.13 -9.78 -25.04
C GLU A 52 0.11 -8.83 -23.82
N LEU A 53 -1.08 -8.36 -23.45
CA LEU A 53 -1.29 -7.84 -22.10
C LEU A 53 -1.33 -9.03 -21.16
N GLU A 54 -0.20 -9.30 -20.50
CA GLU A 54 -0.12 -10.21 -19.34
C GLU A 54 -1.28 -9.88 -18.37
N PRO A 55 -2.29 -10.77 -18.24
CA PRO A 55 -3.55 -10.41 -17.60
C PRO A 55 -3.33 -10.19 -16.11
N GLU A 56 -3.47 -8.93 -15.69
CA GLU A 56 -3.41 -8.45 -14.29
C GLU A 56 -2.34 -9.17 -13.43
N GLY A 57 -1.14 -9.33 -13.98
CA GLY A 57 0.07 -9.80 -13.29
C GLY A 57 -0.06 -11.15 -12.58
N LYS A 58 0.21 -12.25 -13.31
CA LYS A 58 0.35 -13.64 -12.84
C LYS A 58 0.36 -13.79 -11.31
N LEU A 59 -0.77 -14.25 -10.75
CA LEU A 59 -0.95 -14.49 -9.32
C LEU A 59 0.01 -15.59 -8.83
N ASN A 60 1.22 -15.19 -8.42
CA ASN A 60 2.19 -16.07 -7.79
C ASN A 60 1.85 -16.23 -6.30
N LEU A 61 1.52 -17.48 -5.91
CA LEU A 61 1.17 -17.83 -4.53
C LEU A 61 2.29 -17.49 -3.53
N ASP A 62 3.56 -17.68 -3.91
CA ASP A 62 4.69 -17.40 -3.02
C ASP A 62 4.83 -15.90 -2.74
N ASP A 63 4.57 -15.06 -3.75
CA ASP A 63 4.60 -13.60 -3.59
C ASP A 63 3.42 -13.07 -2.79
N GLU A 64 2.21 -13.63 -2.95
CA GLU A 64 1.05 -13.25 -2.14
C GLU A 64 1.22 -13.71 -0.69
N LEU A 65 1.65 -14.96 -0.46
CA LEU A 65 1.93 -15.46 0.88
C LEU A 65 3.04 -14.64 1.58
N LYS A 66 4.06 -14.22 0.83
CA LYS A 66 5.11 -13.31 1.31
C LYS A 66 4.56 -11.91 1.63
N ARG A 67 3.68 -11.34 0.80
CA ARG A 67 3.01 -10.05 1.10
C ARG A 67 2.21 -10.14 2.40
N TYR A 68 1.37 -11.17 2.52
CA TYR A 68 0.57 -11.44 3.71
C TYR A 68 1.45 -11.62 4.96
N GLU A 69 2.50 -12.44 4.88
CA GLU A 69 3.39 -12.69 6.02
C GLU A 69 4.17 -11.44 6.45
N ILE A 70 4.61 -10.58 5.51
CA ILE A 70 5.23 -9.29 5.84
C ILE A 70 4.25 -8.39 6.59
N GLY A 71 2.98 -8.33 6.16
CA GLY A 71 1.93 -7.60 6.86
C GLY A 71 1.72 -8.12 8.28
N LEU A 72 1.62 -9.44 8.44
CA LEU A 72 1.41 -10.10 9.73
C LEU A 72 2.58 -9.87 10.70
N ILE A 73 3.83 -9.95 10.22
CA ILE A 73 5.04 -9.66 11.00
C ILE A 73 5.08 -8.20 11.44
N ARG A 74 4.77 -7.24 10.55
CA ARG A 74 4.72 -5.82 10.89
C ARG A 74 3.67 -5.53 11.96
N ALA A 75 2.45 -6.06 11.80
CA ALA A 75 1.38 -5.89 12.78
C ALA A 75 1.72 -6.50 14.15
N ALA A 76 2.41 -7.65 14.18
CA ALA A 76 2.87 -8.25 15.43
C ALA A 76 4.01 -7.46 16.10
N LEU A 77 4.93 -6.88 15.32
CA LEU A 77 5.99 -6.00 15.83
C LEU A 77 5.43 -4.69 16.39
N ASP A 78 4.48 -4.06 15.71
CA ASP A 78 3.84 -2.83 16.18
C ASP A 78 3.04 -3.08 17.48
N LYS A 79 2.25 -4.18 17.56
CA LYS A 79 1.57 -4.58 18.82
C LYS A 79 2.50 -5.02 19.95
N ALA A 80 3.76 -5.29 19.63
CA ALA A 80 4.78 -5.74 20.58
C ALA A 80 5.79 -4.63 20.94
N ASP A 81 5.55 -3.38 20.52
CA ASP A 81 6.43 -2.23 20.75
C ASP A 81 7.85 -2.48 20.22
N GLY A 82 7.94 -3.16 19.07
CA GLY A 82 9.20 -3.59 18.43
C GLY A 82 9.89 -4.80 19.07
N SER A 83 9.32 -5.40 20.13
CA SER A 83 9.87 -6.59 20.79
C SER A 83 9.67 -7.86 19.95
N GLN A 84 10.72 -8.27 19.25
CA GLN A 84 10.73 -9.48 18.41
C GLN A 84 10.34 -10.75 19.20
N THR A 85 10.76 -10.88 20.46
CA THR A 85 10.40 -12.03 21.32
C THR A 85 8.90 -12.08 21.61
N ARG A 86 8.27 -10.93 21.88
CA ARG A 86 6.82 -10.83 22.13
C ARG A 86 6.03 -10.99 20.83
N ALA A 87 6.48 -10.39 19.72
CA ALA A 87 5.88 -10.59 18.40
C ALA A 87 5.92 -12.06 17.94
N ALA A 88 7.04 -12.75 18.13
CA ALA A 88 7.17 -14.18 17.80
C ALA A 88 6.19 -15.05 18.60
N ARG A 89 6.03 -14.76 19.90
CA ARG A 89 5.04 -15.41 20.76
C ARG A 89 3.61 -15.16 20.30
N MET A 90 3.27 -13.93 19.89
CA MET A 90 1.96 -13.60 19.34
C MET A 90 1.65 -14.30 18.01
N LEU A 91 2.68 -14.58 17.21
CA LEU A 91 2.57 -15.30 15.94
C LEU A 91 2.68 -16.83 16.09
N GLY A 92 2.90 -17.36 17.29
CA GLY A 92 3.08 -18.79 17.52
C GLY A 92 4.37 -19.40 16.92
N VAL A 93 5.39 -18.57 16.63
CA VAL A 93 6.64 -19.02 15.99
C VAL A 93 7.86 -18.89 16.91
N LYS A 94 8.92 -19.65 16.62
CA LYS A 94 10.22 -19.47 17.30
C LYS A 94 10.80 -18.09 16.97
N VAL A 95 11.43 -17.44 17.96
CA VAL A 95 12.07 -16.13 17.80
C VAL A 95 13.14 -16.15 16.69
N THR A 96 13.88 -17.26 16.57
CA THR A 96 14.86 -17.48 15.49
C THR A 96 14.21 -17.51 14.10
N THR A 97 13.04 -18.15 13.95
CA THR A 97 12.27 -18.14 12.70
C THR A 97 11.81 -16.73 12.33
N LEU A 98 11.27 -15.97 13.29
CA LEU A 98 10.86 -14.59 13.07
C LEU A 98 12.05 -13.72 12.66
N ASN A 99 13.19 -13.84 13.36
CA ASN A 99 14.39 -13.06 13.06
C ASN A 99 14.95 -13.36 11.66
N THR A 100 14.92 -14.62 11.22
CA THR A 100 15.29 -14.99 9.85
C THR A 100 14.35 -14.39 8.81
N LYS A 101 13.03 -14.39 9.07
CA LYS A 101 12.03 -13.78 8.17
C LYS A 101 12.16 -12.25 8.11
N ILE A 102 12.36 -11.58 9.25
CA ILE A 102 12.64 -10.13 9.31
C ILE A 102 13.86 -9.75 8.47
N LYS A 103 14.96 -10.52 8.57
CA LYS A 103 16.16 -10.32 7.74
C LYS A 103 15.88 -10.56 6.26
N ARG A 104 15.26 -11.70 5.91
CA ARG A 104 14.94 -12.09 4.52
C ARG A 104 14.04 -11.08 3.83
N TYR A 105 13.06 -10.54 4.54
CA TYR A 105 12.08 -9.58 4.01
C TYR A 105 12.48 -8.11 4.24
N GLN A 106 13.69 -7.85 4.74
CA GLN A 106 14.23 -6.50 4.99
C GLN A 106 13.25 -5.61 5.79
N ILE A 107 12.56 -6.20 6.77
CA ILE A 107 11.57 -5.48 7.59
C ILE A 107 12.32 -4.55 8.54
N MET A 108 12.31 -3.26 8.21
CA MET A 108 12.95 -2.23 9.02
C MET A 108 12.30 -2.16 10.41
N ARG A 109 13.11 -2.25 11.47
CA ARG A 109 12.66 -1.85 12.81
C ARG A 109 12.45 -0.35 12.79
N ARG A 110 11.20 0.09 12.87
CA ARG A 110 10.87 1.47 13.25
C ARG A 110 11.50 1.69 14.63
N LYS A 111 12.44 2.62 14.72
CA LYS A 111 12.93 3.11 16.02
C LYS A 111 11.83 3.99 16.61
N TRP A 112 11.54 3.78 17.87
CA TRP A 112 10.78 4.66 18.73
C TRP A 112 11.77 5.35 19.67
#